data_AF-A0A2G6NCP9-F1
#
_entry.id   AF-A0A2G6NCP9-F1
#
_cell.length_a   1.000
_cell.length_b   1.000
_cell.length_c   1.000
_cell.angle_alpha   90.00
_cell.angle_beta   90.00
_cell.angle_gamma   90.00
#
_symmetry.space_group_name_H-M   'P 1'
#
loop_
_entity.id
_entity.type
_entity.pdbx_description
1 polymer ?
#
loop_
_entity_poly.entity_id
_entity_poly.type
_entity_poly.pdbx_seq_one_letter_code
_entity_poly.pdbx_strand_id
1 'polypeptide(L)'
;MTNFFHVTYLLIIAQLLAMSGLSASVEADSKSIPAVPIEEESDQFIHDIDQRKWVFPVSGVTPSLRSDQVFQAFPHDGAIFLEGSAITLGWQPVKEDGVNVLRYEIYIGADAGIQDVVVSSGENDEFKTTTYLFFPKKPGRYFWQVRAYLNEDLFIPSIGRYFEVVR
;
A
#
# COMPACT_ATOMS: atom_id res chain seq x y z
N MET A 1 3.15 -39.02 -19.12
CA MET A 1 2.97 -38.55 -17.74
C MET A 1 3.20 -37.06 -17.78
N THR A 2 2.10 -36.31 -17.82
CA THR A 2 2.04 -34.99 -18.41
C THR A 2 1.59 -34.00 -17.35
N ASN A 3 2.37 -32.93 -17.19
CA ASN A 3 2.27 -31.93 -16.14
C ASN A 3 0.91 -31.23 -16.16
N PHE A 4 0.23 -31.26 -15.01
CA PHE A 4 -0.90 -30.40 -14.67
C PHE A 4 -0.42 -29.37 -13.64
N PHE A 5 -1.14 -28.24 -13.53
CA PHE A 5 -0.92 -27.08 -12.66
C PHE A 5 -0.18 -25.89 -13.30
N HIS A 6 -0.78 -25.40 -14.37
CA HIS A 6 -0.93 -23.97 -14.62
C HIS A 6 -2.43 -23.69 -14.79
N VAL A 7 -2.88 -22.48 -14.45
CA VAL A 7 -4.26 -21.96 -14.54
C VAL A 7 -5.13 -22.14 -13.29
N THR A 8 -5.02 -21.22 -12.33
CA THR A 8 -6.19 -20.73 -11.56
C THR A 8 -5.84 -19.44 -10.83
N TYR A 9 -5.88 -18.28 -11.49
CA TYR A 9 -6.04 -16.97 -10.84
C TYR A 9 -6.55 -15.96 -11.87
N LEU A 10 -7.84 -16.09 -12.24
CA LEU A 10 -8.54 -15.09 -13.05
C LEU A 10 -10.05 -15.23 -12.82
N LEU A 11 -10.49 -14.91 -11.60
CA LEU A 11 -11.90 -14.70 -11.30
C LEU A 11 -12.00 -13.92 -9.98
N ILE A 12 -12.29 -12.62 -10.09
CA ILE A 12 -13.11 -11.76 -9.21
C ILE A 12 -12.80 -10.30 -9.63
N ILE A 13 -13.22 -9.91 -10.83
CA ILE A 13 -13.53 -8.50 -11.17
C ILE A 13 -14.74 -8.54 -12.10
N ALA A 14 -15.90 -8.92 -11.56
CA ALA A 14 -17.17 -8.81 -12.27
C ALA A 14 -18.33 -8.90 -11.27
N GLN A 15 -18.57 -7.83 -10.50
CA GLN A 15 -19.88 -7.51 -9.94
C GLN A 15 -19.85 -6.15 -9.22
N LEU A 16 -19.85 -5.07 -10.01
CA LEU A 16 -20.35 -3.77 -9.54
C LEU A 16 -20.95 -2.98 -10.73
N LEU A 17 -21.78 -3.67 -11.51
CA LEU A 17 -22.61 -3.11 -12.58
C LEU A 17 -24.07 -3.48 -12.31
N ALA A 18 -24.66 -2.83 -11.32
CA ALA A 18 -26.11 -2.71 -11.19
C ALA A 18 -26.38 -1.66 -10.10
N MET A 19 -26.52 -0.39 -10.50
CA MET A 19 -27.35 0.65 -9.86
C MET A 19 -27.20 1.96 -10.64
N SER A 20 -27.54 1.95 -11.93
CA SER A 20 -27.85 3.15 -12.71
C SER A 20 -29.35 3.20 -12.92
N GLY A 21 -30.06 3.66 -11.88
CA GLY A 21 -31.50 3.84 -11.89
C GLY A 21 -31.90 5.07 -11.11
N LEU A 22 -31.97 6.21 -11.79
CA LEU A 22 -33.06 7.20 -11.73
C LEU A 22 -32.68 8.40 -12.61
N SER A 23 -33.26 8.46 -13.81
CA SER A 23 -33.30 9.69 -14.60
C SER A 23 -34.51 10.49 -14.11
N ALA A 24 -34.26 11.54 -13.34
CA ALA A 24 -35.25 12.58 -13.07
C ALA A 24 -34.94 13.74 -14.00
N SER A 25 -35.81 13.92 -15.00
CA SER A 25 -35.83 15.07 -15.89
C SER A 25 -36.22 16.31 -15.10
N VAL A 26 -35.25 17.18 -14.80
CA VAL A 26 -35.51 18.52 -14.25
C VAL A 26 -35.49 19.50 -15.40
N GLU A 27 -36.69 19.97 -15.73
CA GLU A 27 -36.96 21.03 -16.70
C GLU A 27 -36.51 22.36 -16.08
N ALA A 28 -35.32 22.82 -16.46
CA ALA A 28 -34.75 24.08 -15.97
C ALA A 28 -35.07 25.22 -16.94
N ASP A 29 -35.92 26.13 -16.46
CA ASP A 29 -36.31 27.41 -17.05
C ASP A 29 -35.08 28.28 -17.35
N SER A 30 -34.84 28.57 -18.63
CA SER A 30 -33.63 29.25 -19.10
C SER A 30 -33.75 30.77 -18.94
N LYS A 31 -33.31 31.29 -17.79
CA LYS A 31 -33.09 32.73 -17.60
C LYS A 31 -31.68 33.07 -18.11
N SER A 32 -31.62 33.85 -19.18
CA SER A 32 -30.39 34.28 -19.85
C SER A 32 -29.48 35.06 -18.90
N ILE A 33 -28.28 34.52 -18.66
CA ILE A 33 -27.19 35.20 -17.95
C ILE A 33 -26.35 35.96 -18.99
N PRO A 34 -26.05 37.25 -18.79
CA PRO A 34 -25.17 37.99 -19.69
C PRO A 34 -23.73 37.44 -19.61
N ALA A 35 -23.09 37.31 -20.78
CA ALA A 35 -21.73 36.82 -20.92
C ALA A 35 -20.74 37.74 -20.19
N VAL A 36 -20.08 37.20 -19.17
CA VAL A 36 -18.93 37.83 -18.51
C VAL A 36 -17.68 37.47 -19.33
N PRO A 37 -16.82 38.43 -19.70
CA PRO A 37 -15.54 38.13 -20.33
C PRO A 37 -14.69 37.29 -19.38
N ILE A 38 -14.36 36.06 -19.80
CA ILE A 38 -13.43 35.18 -19.10
C ILE A 38 -12.04 35.61 -19.55
N GLU A 39 -11.32 36.32 -18.68
CA GLU A 39 -9.88 36.53 -18.86
C GLU A 39 -9.19 35.18 -18.70
N GLU A 40 -8.48 34.74 -19.75
CA GLU A 40 -7.69 33.51 -19.78
C GLU A 40 -6.46 33.65 -18.86
N GLU A 41 -6.65 33.43 -17.55
CA GLU A 41 -5.54 33.18 -16.63
C GLU A 41 -5.02 31.74 -16.82
N SER A 42 -4.10 31.61 -17.76
CA SER A 42 -2.88 30.79 -17.72
C SER A 42 -2.98 29.34 -17.18
N ASP A 43 -2.83 28.40 -18.13
CA ASP A 43 -2.46 26.98 -17.98
C ASP A 43 -1.06 26.76 -17.36
N GLN A 44 -0.74 27.38 -16.22
CA GLN A 44 0.56 27.19 -15.55
C GLN A 44 0.50 26.45 -14.21
N PHE A 45 -0.67 25.99 -13.77
CA PHE A 45 -0.81 25.40 -12.43
C PHE A 45 -0.64 23.86 -12.35
N ILE A 46 -0.37 23.18 -13.47
CA ILE A 46 -0.20 21.71 -13.49
C ILE A 46 1.19 21.35 -14.05
N HIS A 47 2.24 21.83 -13.38
CA HIS A 47 3.57 21.22 -13.52
C HIS A 47 4.38 21.16 -12.22
N ASP A 48 3.79 21.56 -11.09
CA ASP A 48 4.47 21.60 -9.77
C ASP A 48 3.84 20.60 -8.75
N ILE A 49 3.24 19.53 -9.28
CA ILE A 49 2.92 18.32 -8.51
C ILE A 49 3.96 17.26 -8.90
N ASP A 50 5.24 17.61 -8.85
CA ASP A 50 6.31 16.64 -8.86
C ASP A 50 7.05 16.75 -7.52
N GLN A 51 7.09 15.64 -6.80
CA GLN A 51 7.97 15.41 -5.64
C GLN A 51 7.69 16.15 -4.32
N ARG A 52 6.43 16.40 -3.93
CA ARG A 52 6.14 16.47 -2.49
C ARG A 52 6.36 15.09 -1.88
N LYS A 53 7.62 14.79 -1.61
CA LYS A 53 8.11 13.77 -0.70
C LYS A 53 7.18 13.81 0.50
N TRP A 54 6.31 12.81 0.63
CA TRP A 54 5.44 12.65 1.79
C TRP A 54 6.35 12.41 3.00
N VAL A 55 6.86 13.49 3.59
CA VAL A 55 7.59 13.46 4.85
C VAL A 55 6.50 13.41 5.92
N PHE A 56 6.06 12.20 6.25
CA PHE A 56 5.29 12.00 7.47
C PHE A 56 6.17 12.45 8.63
N PRO A 57 5.72 13.39 9.49
CA PRO A 57 6.47 13.73 10.69
C PRO A 57 6.43 12.52 11.63
N VAL A 58 7.44 11.65 11.51
CA VAL A 58 7.70 10.60 12.49
C VAL A 58 8.30 11.30 13.71
N SER A 59 7.43 11.82 14.59
CA SER A 59 7.84 12.32 15.91
C SER A 59 8.17 11.12 16.81
N GLY A 60 9.33 10.54 16.56
CA GLY A 60 9.95 9.50 17.35
C GLY A 60 11.44 9.53 17.03
N VAL A 61 12.30 9.25 18.02
CA VAL A 61 13.75 9.17 17.84
C VAL A 61 14.01 8.37 16.58
N THR A 62 14.47 9.00 15.49
CA THR A 62 14.79 8.27 14.27
C THR A 62 15.91 7.32 14.66
N PRO A 63 15.67 5.99 14.76
CA PRO A 63 16.79 5.09 14.97
C PRO A 63 17.74 5.35 13.81
N SER A 64 19.03 5.53 14.10
CA SER A 64 20.05 5.68 13.06
C SER A 64 19.81 4.57 12.03
N LEU A 65 19.30 4.97 10.86
CA LEU A 65 18.83 4.06 9.83
C LEU A 65 20.07 3.30 9.38
N ARG A 66 20.24 2.08 9.87
CA ARG A 66 21.29 1.24 9.34
C ARG A 66 20.89 0.91 7.91
N SER A 67 21.81 1.08 6.97
CA SER A 67 21.55 0.76 5.56
C SER A 67 21.26 -0.74 5.36
N ASP A 68 21.64 -1.57 6.34
CA ASP A 68 21.41 -3.01 6.42
C ASP A 68 19.98 -3.42 6.82
N GLN A 69 18.99 -2.52 6.75
CA GLN A 69 17.65 -2.82 7.23
C GLN A 69 16.51 -2.21 6.41
N VAL A 70 15.43 -2.98 6.24
CA VAL A 70 14.14 -2.45 5.76
C VAL A 70 13.44 -1.69 6.89
N PHE A 71 13.13 -0.42 6.67
CA PHE A 71 12.39 0.39 7.64
C PHE A 71 10.88 0.26 7.46
N GLN A 72 10.20 -0.35 8.43
CA GLN A 72 8.74 -0.35 8.47
C GLN A 72 8.23 1.05 8.89
N ALA A 73 7.46 1.68 8.02
CA ALA A 73 6.90 3.00 8.26
C ALA A 73 5.66 2.93 9.16
N PHE A 74 4.71 2.04 8.84
CA PHE A 74 3.47 1.90 9.60
C PHE A 74 2.86 0.49 9.42
N PRO A 75 2.03 0.00 10.36
CA PRO A 75 1.74 0.63 11.65
C PRO A 75 2.99 0.71 12.55
N HIS A 76 2.93 1.62 13.53
CA HIS A 76 3.91 1.65 14.61
C HIS A 76 3.77 0.38 15.46
N ASP A 77 4.88 -0.01 16.11
CA ASP A 77 4.87 -1.17 17.00
C ASP A 77 3.86 -0.95 18.14
N GLY A 78 2.99 -1.94 18.37
CA GLY A 78 1.92 -1.85 19.36
C GLY A 78 0.70 -1.02 18.96
N ALA A 79 0.54 -0.65 17.69
CA ALA A 79 -0.67 0.03 17.23
C ALA A 79 -1.93 -0.81 17.47
N ILE A 80 -3.08 -0.16 17.69
CA ILE A 80 -4.36 -0.80 17.98
C ILE A 80 -5.39 -0.39 16.93
N PHE A 81 -6.15 -1.35 16.42
CA PHE A 81 -7.19 -1.19 15.41
C PHE A 81 -8.50 -1.87 15.86
N LEU A 82 -9.63 -1.38 15.37
CA LEU A 82 -10.94 -2.02 15.59
C LEU A 82 -11.17 -3.16 14.59
N GLU A 83 -11.91 -4.17 15.00
CA GLU A 83 -12.36 -5.26 14.14
C GLU A 83 -13.07 -4.72 12.89
N GLY A 84 -12.77 -5.32 11.73
CA GLY A 84 -13.28 -4.86 10.43
C GLY A 84 -12.47 -3.72 9.78
N SER A 85 -11.43 -3.19 10.44
CA SER A 85 -10.55 -2.18 9.85
C SER A 85 -9.63 -2.80 8.79
N ALA A 86 -9.48 -2.09 7.66
CA ALA A 86 -8.40 -2.36 6.72
C ALA A 86 -7.11 -1.71 7.23
N ILE A 87 -6.06 -2.50 7.43
CA ILE A 87 -4.80 -2.03 8.00
C ILE A 87 -3.81 -1.89 6.87
N THR A 88 -3.33 -0.68 6.62
CA THR A 88 -2.25 -0.48 5.64
C THR A 88 -0.94 -0.80 6.34
N LEU A 89 -0.14 -1.69 5.76
CA LEU A 89 1.24 -1.96 6.14
C LEU A 89 2.14 -1.22 5.16
N GLY A 90 3.10 -0.47 5.64
CA GLY A 90 3.99 0.34 4.80
C GLY A 90 5.43 0.25 5.25
N TRP A 91 6.34 0.26 4.29
CA TRP A 91 7.79 0.27 4.53
C TRP A 91 8.48 1.25 3.59
N GLN A 92 9.69 1.68 3.96
CA GLN A 92 10.53 2.47 3.06
C GLN A 92 11.32 1.52 2.16
N PRO A 93 11.50 1.90 0.88
CA PRO A 93 12.34 1.13 0.00
C PRO A 93 13.80 1.24 0.47
N VAL A 94 14.55 0.15 0.34
CA VAL A 94 16.01 0.16 0.59
C VAL A 94 16.66 1.05 -0.46
N LYS A 95 17.36 2.09 0.00
CA LYS A 95 18.10 3.06 -0.84
C LYS A 95 19.55 3.07 -0.39
N GLU A 96 20.28 2.03 -0.78
CA GLU A 96 21.72 1.95 -0.59
C GLU A 96 22.38 1.86 -1.98
N ASP A 97 23.44 2.63 -2.19
CA ASP A 97 24.10 2.71 -3.49
C ASP A 97 24.62 1.33 -3.91
N GLY A 98 24.24 0.89 -5.11
CA GLY A 98 24.61 -0.43 -5.65
C GLY A 98 23.75 -1.59 -5.15
N VAL A 99 22.76 -1.37 -4.29
CA VAL A 99 21.83 -2.41 -3.84
C VAL A 99 20.59 -2.42 -4.75
N ASN A 100 20.46 -3.47 -5.57
CA ASN A 100 19.24 -3.72 -6.32
C ASN A 100 18.36 -4.74 -5.59
N VAL A 101 17.27 -4.26 -4.97
CA VAL A 101 16.22 -5.16 -4.47
C VAL A 101 15.54 -5.79 -5.69
N LEU A 102 15.17 -7.07 -5.65
CA LEU A 102 14.35 -7.72 -6.68
C LEU A 102 12.86 -7.65 -6.33
N ARG A 103 12.55 -8.01 -5.08
CA ARG A 103 11.18 -8.04 -4.55
C ARG A 103 11.15 -7.80 -3.05
N TYR A 104 9.97 -7.44 -2.55
CA TYR A 104 9.66 -7.45 -1.13
C TYR A 104 8.68 -8.59 -0.83
N GLU A 105 8.90 -9.26 0.29
CA GLU A 105 7.95 -10.23 0.83
C GLU A 105 7.50 -9.78 2.22
N ILE A 106 6.20 -9.92 2.46
CA ILE A 106 5.56 -9.53 3.71
C ILE A 106 5.10 -10.79 4.41
N TYR A 107 5.55 -10.92 5.64
CA TYR A 107 5.25 -12.02 6.53
C TYR A 107 4.35 -11.48 7.63
N ILE A 108 3.21 -12.12 7.86
CA ILE A 108 2.25 -11.73 8.92
C ILE A 108 1.75 -13.00 9.59
N GLY A 109 1.82 -13.04 10.93
CA GLY A 109 1.40 -14.20 11.71
C GLY A 109 0.82 -13.81 13.06
N ALA A 110 0.18 -14.77 13.72
CA ALA A 110 -0.32 -14.61 15.09
C ALA A 110 0.79 -14.82 16.15
N ASP A 111 1.90 -15.44 15.76
CA ASP A 111 3.03 -15.77 16.63
C ASP A 111 4.28 -14.95 16.26
N ALA A 112 5.12 -14.68 17.26
CA ALA A 112 6.35 -13.90 17.06
C ALA A 112 7.39 -14.61 16.17
N GLY A 113 7.27 -15.92 15.96
CA GLY A 113 8.16 -16.73 15.12
C GLY A 113 7.78 -16.77 13.63
N ILE A 114 7.15 -15.71 13.12
CA ILE A 114 6.43 -15.60 11.83
C ILE A 114 7.02 -16.48 10.70
N GLN A 115 6.20 -17.41 10.18
CA GLN A 115 6.56 -18.32 9.07
C GLN A 115 5.62 -18.23 7.85
N ASP A 116 4.53 -17.48 7.93
CA ASP A 116 3.56 -17.39 6.84
C ASP A 116 3.86 -16.16 5.94
N VAL A 117 4.24 -16.43 4.69
CA VAL A 117 4.28 -15.42 3.63
C VAL A 117 2.85 -15.07 3.25
N VAL A 118 2.48 -13.80 3.38
CA VAL A 118 1.14 -13.35 2.98
C VAL A 118 1.15 -12.81 1.57
N VAL A 119 2.17 -12.02 1.20
CA VAL A 119 2.27 -11.39 -0.13
C VAL A 119 3.73 -11.21 -0.57
N SER A 120 3.95 -11.41 -1.86
CA SER A 120 5.16 -11.00 -2.58
C SER A 120 4.82 -9.83 -3.50
N SER A 121 5.68 -8.81 -3.56
CA SER A 121 5.52 -7.66 -4.46
C SER A 121 5.66 -8.00 -5.94
N GLY A 122 6.01 -9.24 -6.27
CA GLY A 122 6.47 -9.63 -7.61
C GLY A 122 7.91 -9.21 -7.88
N GLU A 123 8.52 -9.83 -8.88
CA GLU A 123 9.81 -9.44 -9.44
C GLU A 123 9.53 -8.50 -10.63
N ASN A 124 10.26 -7.39 -10.73
CA ASN A 124 10.17 -6.39 -11.81
C ASN A 124 9.00 -5.40 -11.75
N ASP A 125 8.99 -4.53 -10.75
CA ASP A 125 8.43 -3.19 -10.95
C ASP A 125 9.50 -2.15 -10.61
N GLU A 126 9.73 -1.19 -11.52
CA GLU A 126 10.55 0.00 -11.24
C GLU A 126 9.99 0.76 -10.04
N PHE A 127 8.68 0.61 -9.79
CA PHE A 127 7.98 1.11 -8.63
C PHE A 127 7.64 -0.04 -7.69
N LYS A 128 8.64 -0.58 -7.01
CA LYS A 128 8.40 -1.60 -5.98
C LYS A 128 7.39 -1.07 -4.98
N THR A 129 6.20 -1.69 -4.97
CA THR A 129 5.12 -1.29 -4.08
C THR A 129 5.64 -1.35 -2.63
N THR A 130 5.44 -0.27 -1.88
CA THR A 130 5.93 -0.08 -0.52
C THR A 130 4.81 -0.12 0.52
N THR A 131 3.63 -0.55 0.09
CA THR A 131 2.42 -0.65 0.91
C THR A 131 1.66 -1.94 0.62
N TYR A 132 0.91 -2.42 1.59
CA TYR A 132 0.02 -3.57 1.47
C TYR A 132 -1.21 -3.38 2.35
N LEU A 133 -2.40 -3.65 1.82
CA LEU A 133 -3.64 -3.55 2.58
C LEU A 133 -4.00 -4.91 3.17
N PHE A 134 -3.91 -5.03 4.49
CA PHE A 134 -4.19 -6.25 5.25
C PHE A 134 -5.58 -6.19 5.88
N PHE A 135 -6.33 -7.29 5.79
CA PHE A 135 -7.65 -7.45 6.39
C PHE A 135 -7.60 -8.56 7.44
N PRO A 136 -7.47 -8.22 8.74
CA PRO A 136 -7.48 -9.20 9.82
C PRO A 136 -8.77 -10.03 9.83
N LYS A 137 -8.65 -11.35 9.85
CA LYS A 137 -9.81 -12.26 9.87
C LYS A 137 -10.49 -12.35 11.24
N LYS A 138 -9.79 -11.99 12.32
CA LYS A 138 -10.27 -12.04 13.70
C LYS A 138 -9.53 -11.04 14.59
N PRO A 139 -10.10 -10.65 15.73
CA PRO A 139 -9.37 -9.91 16.77
C PRO A 139 -8.16 -10.71 17.27
N GLY A 140 -7.11 -10.01 17.66
CA GLY A 140 -5.87 -10.59 18.18
C GLY A 140 -4.64 -9.74 17.88
N ARG A 141 -3.50 -10.21 18.38
CA ARG A 141 -2.19 -9.64 18.08
C ARG A 141 -1.65 -10.25 16.78
N TYR A 142 -1.13 -9.40 15.93
CA TYR A 142 -0.49 -9.77 14.66
C TYR A 142 0.95 -9.27 14.68
N PHE A 143 1.89 -10.16 14.41
CA PHE A 143 3.28 -9.84 14.17
C PHE A 143 3.50 -9.75 12.67
N TRP A 144 4.31 -8.78 12.23
CA TRP A 144 4.64 -8.61 10.81
C TRP A 144 6.09 -8.19 10.58
N GLN A 145 6.63 -8.66 9.46
CA GLN A 145 7.99 -8.38 8.98
C GLN A 145 7.96 -8.22 7.47
N VAL A 146 8.79 -7.31 6.96
CA VAL A 146 9.13 -7.19 5.54
C VAL A 146 10.55 -7.68 5.31
N ARG A 147 10.77 -8.42 4.22
CA ARG A 147 12.10 -8.80 3.72
C ARG A 147 12.30 -8.24 2.32
N ALA A 148 13.43 -7.57 2.10
CA ALA A 148 13.87 -7.13 0.79
C ALA A 148 14.84 -8.15 0.21
N TYR A 149 14.44 -8.85 -0.84
CA TYR A 149 15.28 -9.85 -1.51
C TYR A 149 16.19 -9.17 -2.52
N LEU A 150 17.49 -9.43 -2.45
CA LEU A 150 18.49 -8.95 -3.40
C LEU A 150 18.73 -9.98 -4.51
N ASN A 151 18.52 -11.25 -4.19
CA ASN A 151 18.46 -12.39 -5.11
C ASN A 151 17.55 -13.47 -4.49
N GLU A 152 17.55 -14.69 -5.03
CA GLU A 152 16.68 -15.78 -4.57
C GLU A 152 16.91 -16.18 -3.09
N ASP A 153 18.16 -16.11 -2.61
CA ASP A 153 18.56 -16.61 -1.30
C ASP A 153 18.98 -15.51 -0.31
N LEU A 154 19.36 -14.33 -0.82
CA LEU A 154 19.85 -13.22 -0.02
C LEU A 154 18.76 -12.17 0.18
N PHE A 155 18.48 -11.86 1.44
CA PHE A 155 17.53 -10.82 1.80
C PHE A 155 18.00 -9.97 2.98
N ILE A 156 17.47 -8.76 3.03
CA ILE A 156 17.59 -7.81 4.14
C ILE A 156 16.27 -7.80 4.91
N PRO A 157 16.23 -8.24 6.17
CA PRO A 157 15.01 -8.21 6.97
C PRO A 157 14.75 -6.84 7.61
N SER A 158 13.49 -6.54 7.90
CA SER A 158 13.11 -5.53 8.91
C SER A 158 13.12 -6.12 10.33
N ILE A 159 13.10 -5.27 11.36
CA ILE A 159 12.77 -5.68 12.72
C ILE A 159 11.30 -6.14 12.72
N GLY A 160 10.99 -7.26 13.36
CA GLY A 160 9.60 -7.67 13.55
C GLY A 160 8.84 -6.65 14.40
N ARG A 161 7.64 -6.27 13.97
CA ARG A 161 6.72 -5.41 14.72
C ARG A 161 5.41 -6.12 14.97
N TYR A 162 4.60 -5.60 15.88
CA TYR A 162 3.24 -6.07 16.09
C TYR A 162 2.20 -4.95 16.09
N PHE A 163 0.95 -5.32 15.86
CA PHE A 163 -0.23 -4.51 16.11
C PHE A 163 -1.35 -5.40 16.66
N GLU A 164 -2.36 -4.79 17.26
CA GLU A 164 -3.50 -5.48 17.86
C GLU A 164 -4.81 -5.08 17.18
N VAL A 165 -5.69 -6.05 17.03
CA VAL A 165 -7.06 -5.87 16.55
C VAL A 165 -7.98 -6.22 17.70
N VAL A 166 -8.79 -5.25 18.14
CA VAL A 166 -9.74 -5.38 19.25
C VAL A 166 -11.17 -5.35 18.73
N ARG A 167 -12.09 -5.91 19.50
CA ARG A 167 -13.53 -5.87 19.19
C ARG A 167 -14.12 -4.49 19.41
#